data_AF-A0A3N2RNP1-F1
#
_entry.id   AF-A0A3N2RNP1-F1
#
_cell.length_a   1.000
_cell.length_b   1.000
_cell.length_c   1.000
_cell.angle_alpha   90.00
_cell.angle_beta   90.00
_cell.angle_gamma   90.00
#
_symmetry.space_group_name_H-M   'P 1'
#
loop_
_entity.id
_entity.type
_entity.pdbx_description
1 polymer ?
#
loop_
_entity_poly.entity_id
_entity_poly.type
_entity_poly.pdbx_seq_one_letter_code
_entity_poly.pdbx_strand_id
1 'polypeptide(L)'
;MWWSKIQIGIDLATSVTIFAAALTWWMNKVRERRVGVIDSARSTIIENINNATNEMALSFNDFATFTTSIERKINTKLRFGEDKFIDEIASGRIDVVEIHTLFSKSVDTMGVFYERGATLRYTIFPSLYSIGGEDEAVSILKKEINDVLVAYNKSQSGYIAYIKEITSICEKIKKIKASDPSADLVSIIQDEYIGSIFSIVDDPDYGIFLQDFLDDGDDDLFLLSLHKKSEEMTDKEKELRLNVAKFLIYMIANKPESLISQFLQRLAFRMQENRVQCKEFLVTLSAISSKMQQRSSDFSIKKAYDVLSSEKYFNTKEEIR
;
A
#
# COMPACT_ATOMS: atom_id res chain seq x y z
N MET A 1 -18.76 -8.47 -5.83
CA MET A 1 -19.42 -7.35 -6.56
C MET A 1 -19.23 -6.06 -5.75
N TRP A 2 -18.11 -5.34 -5.94
CA TRP A 2 -17.79 -4.08 -5.23
C TRP A 2 -17.06 -3.07 -6.14
N TRP A 3 -17.29 -3.17 -7.45
CA TRP A 3 -16.40 -2.64 -8.49
C TRP A 3 -16.81 -1.29 -9.11
N SER A 4 -17.84 -0.59 -8.63
CA SER A 4 -18.48 0.48 -9.41
C SER A 4 -18.18 1.93 -9.01
N LYS A 5 -17.18 2.23 -8.17
CA LYS A 5 -16.86 3.64 -7.82
C LYS A 5 -15.37 3.94 -7.64
N ILE A 6 -14.54 3.66 -8.65
CA ILE A 6 -13.15 4.16 -8.66
C ILE A 6 -12.99 5.18 -9.80
N GLN A 7 -13.13 6.46 -9.46
CA GLN A 7 -12.93 7.59 -10.36
C GLN A 7 -11.45 8.01 -10.30
N ILE A 8 -10.69 7.72 -11.37
CA ILE A 8 -9.26 8.07 -11.47
C ILE A 8 -9.14 9.60 -11.62
N GLY A 9 -8.73 10.27 -10.55
CA GLY A 9 -8.37 11.68 -10.51
C GLY A 9 -6.88 11.90 -10.71
N ILE A 10 -6.41 13.12 -10.50
CA ILE A 10 -4.99 13.49 -10.49
C ILE A 10 -4.69 13.97 -9.06
N ASP A 11 -3.89 13.21 -8.29
CA ASP A 11 -3.57 13.44 -6.86
C ASP A 11 -2.63 14.65 -6.58
N LEU A 12 -2.44 15.54 -7.57
CA LEU A 12 -1.59 16.74 -7.42
C LEU A 12 -2.26 17.83 -6.56
N ALA A 13 -3.60 17.80 -6.49
CA ALA A 13 -4.37 18.78 -5.74
C ALA A 13 -4.34 18.49 -4.24
N THR A 14 -4.29 17.23 -3.81
CA THR A 14 -4.48 16.83 -2.41
C THR A 14 -3.30 17.22 -1.52
N SER A 15 -2.06 16.94 -1.93
CA SER A 15 -0.83 17.31 -1.20
C SER A 15 -0.65 18.83 -1.10
N VAL A 16 -0.89 19.54 -2.20
CA VAL A 16 -0.86 21.01 -2.27
C VAL A 16 -2.01 21.63 -1.46
N THR A 17 -3.18 21.00 -1.42
CA THR A 17 -4.33 21.46 -0.61
C THR A 17 -4.12 21.21 0.88
N ILE A 18 -3.52 20.07 1.27
CA ILE A 18 -3.07 19.80 2.65
C ILE A 18 -2.14 20.92 3.10
N PHE A 19 -1.15 21.23 2.27
CA PHE A 19 -0.18 22.29 2.56
C PHE A 19 -0.81 23.69 2.56
N ALA A 20 -1.63 24.02 1.56
CA ALA A 20 -2.28 25.32 1.45
C ALA A 20 -3.29 25.56 2.56
N ALA A 21 -4.03 24.53 3.01
CA ALA A 21 -4.93 24.62 4.14
C ALA A 21 -4.16 24.84 5.45
N ALA A 22 -3.06 24.11 5.66
CA ALA A 22 -2.19 24.28 6.82
C ALA A 22 -1.52 25.68 6.84
N LEU A 23 -1.01 26.15 5.70
CA LEU A 23 -0.40 27.48 5.54
C LEU A 23 -1.40 28.64 5.65
N THR A 24 -2.55 28.55 4.99
CA THR A 24 -3.57 29.61 5.01
C THR A 24 -4.12 29.78 6.43
N TRP A 25 -4.27 28.67 7.15
CA TRP A 25 -4.64 28.70 8.56
C TRP A 25 -3.53 29.32 9.44
N TRP A 26 -2.26 28.96 9.20
CA TRP A 26 -1.09 29.55 9.87
C TRP A 26 -1.00 31.07 9.67
N MET A 27 -1.06 31.55 8.43
CA MET A 27 -0.96 32.98 8.11
C MET A 27 -2.08 33.80 8.75
N ASN A 28 -3.31 33.27 8.77
CA ASN A 28 -4.44 33.96 9.40
C ASN A 28 -4.31 34.02 10.93
N LYS A 29 -3.70 33.03 11.59
CA LYS A 29 -3.55 32.99 13.05
C LYS A 29 -2.30 33.69 13.59
N VAL A 30 -1.20 33.72 12.83
CA VAL A 30 -0.01 34.53 13.16
C VAL A 30 -0.35 36.02 13.14
N ARG A 31 -1.21 36.45 12.21
CA ARG A 31 -1.67 37.84 12.14
C ARG A 31 -2.47 38.29 13.37
N GLU A 32 -3.07 37.35 14.10
CA GLU A 32 -3.85 37.61 15.32
C GLU A 32 -3.01 37.62 16.62
N ARG A 33 -1.73 37.23 16.61
CA ARG A 33 -0.94 37.07 17.85
C ARG A 33 0.46 37.70 17.76
N ARG A 34 0.67 38.83 18.43
CA ARG A 34 2.00 39.35 18.83
C ARG A 34 2.13 39.27 20.36
N VAL A 35 2.98 38.43 20.96
CA VAL A 35 3.63 38.60 22.31
C VAL A 35 4.68 37.49 22.60
N GLY A 36 5.90 37.83 23.08
CA GLY A 36 6.66 37.09 24.16
C GLY A 36 7.63 35.92 23.85
N VAL A 37 8.71 35.77 24.64
CA VAL A 37 9.78 34.74 24.50
C VAL A 37 9.33 33.28 24.71
N ILE A 38 8.24 33.03 25.46
CA ILE A 38 7.61 31.69 25.53
C ILE A 38 6.93 31.33 24.20
N ASP A 39 6.46 32.33 23.45
CA ASP A 39 5.93 32.13 22.11
C ASP A 39 7.03 31.91 21.08
N SER A 40 8.28 32.33 21.32
CA SER A 40 9.37 32.07 20.37
C SER A 40 9.78 30.60 20.34
N ALA A 41 10.01 29.96 21.51
CA ALA A 41 10.35 28.53 21.56
C ALA A 41 9.23 27.65 20.99
N ARG A 42 7.98 27.97 21.28
CA ARG A 42 6.81 27.27 20.72
C ARG A 42 6.63 27.54 19.23
N SER A 43 6.89 28.77 18.77
CA SER A 43 6.90 29.11 17.34
C SER A 43 7.94 28.29 16.59
N THR A 44 9.15 28.14 17.14
CA THR A 44 10.20 27.27 16.57
C THR A 44 9.76 25.81 16.51
N ILE A 45 9.06 25.30 17.53
CA ILE A 45 8.53 23.93 17.49
C ILE A 45 7.46 23.77 16.39
N ILE A 46 6.52 24.70 16.31
CA ILE A 46 5.47 24.67 15.27
C ILE A 46 6.10 24.76 13.88
N GLU A 47 7.11 25.61 13.71
CA GLU A 47 7.89 25.73 12.48
C GLU A 47 8.59 24.42 12.13
N ASN A 48 9.23 23.75 13.09
CA ASN A 48 9.86 22.44 12.87
C ASN A 48 8.84 21.36 12.44
N ILE A 49 7.66 21.31 13.08
CA ILE A 49 6.60 20.36 12.68
C ILE A 49 6.04 20.69 11.30
N ASN A 50 5.87 21.97 10.97
CA ASN A 50 5.39 22.39 9.65
C ASN A 50 6.44 22.09 8.57
N ASN A 51 7.72 22.30 8.85
CA ASN A 51 8.83 21.94 7.95
C ASN A 51 8.87 20.43 7.72
N ALA A 52 8.76 19.63 8.78
CA ALA A 52 8.64 18.17 8.68
C ALA A 52 7.40 17.75 7.87
N THR A 53 6.25 18.40 8.09
CA THR A 53 5.02 18.12 7.33
C THR A 53 5.23 18.44 5.85
N ASN A 54 5.93 19.53 5.52
CA ASN A 54 6.25 19.90 4.14
C ASN A 54 7.20 18.88 3.47
N GLU A 55 8.26 18.46 4.15
CA GLU A 55 9.19 17.45 3.64
C GLU A 55 8.49 16.10 3.38
N MET A 56 7.58 15.72 4.28
CA MET A 56 6.76 14.52 4.13
C MET A 56 5.75 14.67 2.99
N ALA A 57 5.12 15.84 2.84
CA ALA A 57 4.17 16.11 1.76
C ALA A 57 4.84 16.05 0.37
N LEU A 58 6.06 16.57 0.24
CA LEU A 58 6.87 16.45 -0.98
C LEU A 58 7.19 14.98 -1.27
N SER A 59 7.64 14.23 -0.26
CA SER A 59 7.92 12.79 -0.41
C SER A 59 6.68 11.98 -0.80
N PHE A 60 5.51 12.33 -0.24
CA PHE A 60 4.24 11.72 -0.62
C PHE A 60 3.86 12.07 -2.06
N ASN A 61 4.04 13.32 -2.48
CA ASN A 61 3.71 13.75 -3.82
C ASN A 61 4.53 13.00 -4.88
N ASP A 62 5.82 12.79 -4.63
CA ASP A 62 6.70 11.99 -5.50
C ASP A 62 6.19 10.54 -5.60
N PHE A 63 5.89 9.93 -4.45
CA PHE A 63 5.34 8.57 -4.37
C PHE A 63 3.96 8.45 -5.07
N ALA A 64 3.05 9.38 -4.81
CA ALA A 64 1.68 9.36 -5.32
C ALA A 64 1.63 9.58 -6.83
N THR A 65 2.41 10.54 -7.34
CA THR A 65 2.54 10.79 -8.79
C THR A 65 3.05 9.54 -9.50
N PHE A 66 4.08 8.90 -8.92
CA PHE A 66 4.70 7.73 -9.52
C PHE A 66 3.75 6.52 -9.52
N THR A 67 3.13 6.19 -8.39
CA THR A 67 2.16 5.08 -8.30
C THR A 67 0.92 5.28 -9.17
N THR A 68 0.41 6.50 -9.28
CA THR A 68 -0.71 6.84 -10.18
C THR A 68 -0.37 6.58 -11.65
N SER A 69 0.88 6.82 -12.06
CA SER A 69 1.33 6.54 -13.42
C SER A 69 1.31 5.03 -13.75
N ILE A 70 1.65 4.19 -12.77
CA ILE A 70 1.63 2.72 -12.89
C ILE A 70 0.18 2.24 -12.94
N GLU A 71 -0.66 2.70 -12.02
CA GLU A 71 -2.09 2.36 -12.00
C GLU A 71 -2.77 2.72 -13.31
N ARG A 72 -2.42 3.86 -13.93
CA ARG A 72 -2.99 4.24 -15.21
C ARG A 72 -2.66 3.23 -16.31
N LYS A 73 -1.46 2.65 -16.33
CA LYS A 73 -1.09 1.60 -17.29
C LYS A 73 -1.97 0.35 -17.14
N ILE A 74 -2.36 0.01 -15.91
CA ILE A 74 -3.22 -1.14 -15.59
C ILE A 74 -4.70 -0.80 -15.86
N ASN A 75 -5.21 0.21 -15.17
CA ASN A 75 -6.64 0.54 -15.12
C ASN A 75 -7.19 1.03 -16.46
N THR A 76 -6.39 1.74 -17.28
CA THR A 76 -6.85 2.20 -18.60
C THR A 76 -7.21 1.02 -19.50
N LYS A 77 -6.47 -0.08 -19.39
CA LYS A 77 -6.68 -1.28 -20.18
C LYS A 77 -7.81 -2.13 -19.59
N LEU A 78 -7.84 -2.28 -18.27
CA LEU A 78 -8.89 -2.99 -17.54
C LEU A 78 -10.30 -2.41 -17.77
N ARG A 79 -10.41 -1.09 -17.99
CA ARG A 79 -11.68 -0.41 -18.32
C ARG A 79 -12.41 -0.98 -19.53
N PHE A 80 -11.72 -1.68 -20.42
CA PHE A 80 -12.34 -2.31 -21.59
C PHE A 80 -12.77 -3.77 -21.37
N GLY A 81 -12.72 -4.26 -20.13
CA GLY A 81 -13.10 -5.62 -19.76
C GLY A 81 -11.90 -6.52 -19.46
N GLU A 82 -12.13 -7.54 -18.63
CA GLU A 82 -11.08 -8.47 -18.16
C GLU A 82 -10.48 -9.28 -19.31
N ASP A 83 -11.31 -9.82 -20.21
CA ASP A 83 -10.83 -10.60 -21.37
C ASP A 83 -9.88 -9.77 -22.25
N LYS A 84 -10.24 -8.52 -22.53
CA LYS A 84 -9.39 -7.63 -23.32
C LYS A 84 -8.09 -7.25 -22.59
N PHE A 85 -8.13 -7.16 -21.26
CA PHE A 85 -6.93 -6.93 -20.47
C PHE A 85 -5.98 -8.13 -20.54
N ILE A 86 -6.51 -9.34 -20.44
CA ILE A 86 -5.78 -10.60 -20.62
C ILE A 86 -5.16 -10.68 -22.03
N ASP A 87 -5.91 -10.32 -23.07
CA ASP A 87 -5.40 -10.28 -24.46
C ASP A 87 -4.24 -9.28 -24.64
N GLU A 88 -4.30 -8.13 -23.98
CA GLU A 88 -3.22 -7.12 -24.03
C GLU A 88 -1.95 -7.58 -23.31
N ILE A 89 -2.09 -8.38 -22.24
CA ILE A 89 -0.97 -9.08 -21.58
C ILE A 89 -0.40 -10.14 -22.52
N ALA A 90 -1.25 -10.98 -23.11
CA ALA A 90 -0.84 -12.04 -24.03
C ALA A 90 -0.09 -11.48 -25.26
N SER A 91 -0.53 -10.34 -25.78
CA SER A 91 0.08 -9.68 -26.92
C SER A 91 1.35 -8.89 -26.58
N GLY A 92 1.77 -8.84 -25.30
CA GLY A 92 2.92 -8.05 -24.84
C GLY A 92 2.71 -6.53 -24.90
N ARG A 93 1.47 -6.05 -25.05
CA ARG A 93 1.15 -4.60 -25.00
C ARG A 93 1.17 -4.07 -23.57
N ILE A 94 0.96 -4.96 -22.61
CA ILE A 94 1.25 -4.75 -21.20
C ILE A 94 2.55 -5.48 -20.88
N ASP A 95 3.60 -4.70 -20.63
CA ASP A 95 4.88 -5.24 -20.18
C ASP A 95 4.85 -5.44 -18.66
N VAL A 96 4.69 -6.70 -18.25
CA VAL A 96 4.62 -7.11 -16.85
C VAL A 96 5.96 -6.86 -16.14
N VAL A 97 7.08 -7.00 -16.84
CA VAL A 97 8.42 -6.76 -16.31
C VAL A 97 8.64 -5.28 -16.08
N GLU A 98 8.19 -4.43 -17.00
CA GLU A 98 8.17 -2.97 -16.82
C GLU A 98 7.34 -2.60 -15.59
N ILE A 99 6.10 -3.10 -15.48
CA ILE A 99 5.22 -2.80 -14.35
C ILE A 99 5.84 -3.24 -13.02
N HIS A 100 6.39 -4.45 -12.95
CA HIS A 100 7.10 -4.94 -11.77
C HIS A 100 8.27 -4.02 -11.40
N THR A 101 9.11 -3.66 -12.37
CA THR A 101 10.26 -2.76 -12.15
C THR A 101 9.82 -1.38 -11.65
N LEU A 102 8.76 -0.82 -12.23
CA LEU A 102 8.19 0.44 -11.79
C LEU A 102 7.60 0.32 -10.38
N PHE A 103 6.90 -0.77 -10.07
CA PHE A 103 6.35 -0.98 -8.74
C PHE A 103 7.45 -1.10 -7.69
N SER A 104 8.52 -1.85 -7.94
CA SER A 104 9.66 -1.95 -7.02
C SER A 104 10.27 -0.58 -6.71
N LYS A 105 10.48 0.27 -7.73
CA LYS A 105 10.92 1.66 -7.53
C LYS A 105 9.93 2.49 -6.72
N SER A 106 8.63 2.23 -6.85
CA SER A 106 7.60 2.93 -6.07
C SER A 106 7.65 2.55 -4.60
N VAL A 107 7.95 1.27 -4.30
CA VAL A 107 8.16 0.78 -2.94
C VAL A 107 9.45 1.36 -2.34
N ASP A 108 10.52 1.51 -3.12
CA ASP A 108 11.72 2.24 -2.68
C ASP A 108 11.40 3.70 -2.31
N THR A 109 10.58 4.36 -3.12
CA THR A 109 10.13 5.75 -2.85
C THR A 109 9.28 5.83 -1.57
N MET A 110 8.41 4.83 -1.34
CA MET A 110 7.68 4.68 -0.07
C MET A 110 8.63 4.41 1.11
N GLY A 111 9.70 3.66 0.91
CA GLY A 111 10.76 3.45 1.90
C GLY A 111 11.43 4.76 2.30
N VAL A 112 11.71 5.65 1.35
CA VAL A 112 12.20 7.01 1.64
C VAL A 112 11.21 7.81 2.48
N PHE A 113 9.90 7.74 2.15
CA PHE A 113 8.86 8.38 2.96
C PHE A 113 8.83 7.81 4.39
N TYR A 114 8.90 6.49 4.54
CA TYR A 114 8.96 5.81 5.84
C TYR A 114 10.17 6.26 6.67
N GLU A 115 11.38 6.23 6.10
CA GLU A 115 12.61 6.60 6.82
C GLU A 115 12.56 8.06 7.27
N ARG A 116 12.07 8.97 6.41
CA ARG A 116 11.83 10.36 6.81
C ARG A 116 10.86 10.42 8.00
N GLY A 117 9.71 9.75 7.93
CA GLY A 117 8.75 9.68 9.02
C GLY A 117 9.33 9.09 10.31
N ALA A 118 10.16 8.05 10.21
CA ALA A 118 10.83 7.43 11.34
C ALA A 118 11.84 8.37 12.00
N THR A 119 12.58 9.17 11.22
CA THR A 119 13.51 10.16 11.76
C THR A 119 12.83 11.31 12.50
N LEU A 120 11.56 11.60 12.18
CA LEU A 120 10.76 12.59 12.91
C LEU A 120 10.59 12.25 14.38
N ARG A 121 10.76 10.98 14.78
CA ARG A 121 10.77 10.60 16.21
C ARG A 121 11.85 11.34 17.00
N TYR A 122 12.97 11.66 16.38
CA TYR A 122 14.09 12.33 17.04
C TYR A 122 13.95 13.86 17.06
N THR A 123 13.16 14.43 16.15
CA THR A 123 13.00 15.90 16.02
C THR A 123 11.67 16.40 16.58
N ILE A 124 10.58 15.66 16.36
CA ILE A 124 9.22 16.03 16.77
C ILE A 124 8.93 15.58 18.20
N PHE A 125 9.24 14.34 18.58
CA PHE A 125 8.84 13.83 19.91
C PHE A 125 9.37 14.67 21.08
N PRO A 126 10.66 15.11 21.10
CA PRO A 126 11.15 16.00 22.16
C PRO A 126 10.32 17.30 22.26
N SER A 127 9.84 17.78 21.12
CA SER A 127 9.04 18.98 21.03
C SER A 127 7.59 18.78 21.52
N LEU A 128 7.11 17.53 21.50
CA LEU A 128 5.75 17.17 21.94
C LEU A 128 5.54 17.25 23.45
N TYR A 129 6.60 17.08 24.25
CA TYR A 129 6.55 17.18 25.73
C TYR A 129 6.12 18.57 26.23
N SER A 130 6.19 19.60 25.39
CA SER A 130 5.89 20.98 25.79
C SER A 130 4.39 21.36 25.70
N ILE A 131 3.53 20.46 25.22
CA ILE A 131 2.20 20.81 24.68
C ILE A 131 1.03 20.31 25.55
N GLY A 132 1.26 19.32 26.43
CA GLY A 132 0.20 18.60 27.14
C GLY A 132 -0.60 17.67 26.22
N GLY A 133 -0.77 16.40 26.62
CA GLY A 133 -1.27 15.33 25.75
C GLY A 133 -0.19 14.63 24.91
N GLU A 134 1.06 14.68 25.40
CA GLU A 134 2.25 14.08 24.77
C GLU A 134 2.10 12.58 24.49
N ASP A 135 1.54 11.83 25.44
CA ASP A 135 1.35 10.38 25.29
C ASP A 135 0.39 10.04 24.15
N GLU A 136 -0.69 10.82 23.99
CA GLU A 136 -1.64 10.66 22.87
C GLU A 136 -0.94 10.97 21.54
N ALA A 137 -0.21 12.09 21.45
CA ALA A 137 0.49 12.52 20.24
C ALA A 137 1.56 11.51 19.82
N VAL A 138 2.38 11.07 20.76
CA VAL A 138 3.46 10.10 20.54
C VAL A 138 2.89 8.73 20.17
N SER A 139 1.82 8.30 20.84
CA SER A 139 1.17 7.01 20.54
C SER A 139 0.60 6.99 19.12
N ILE A 140 -0.16 8.02 18.72
CA ILE A 140 -0.73 8.12 17.38
C ILE A 140 0.39 8.19 16.34
N LEU A 141 1.41 9.04 16.52
CA LEU A 141 2.48 9.15 15.54
C LEU A 141 3.32 7.87 15.44
N LYS A 142 3.54 7.14 16.54
CA LYS A 142 4.17 5.81 16.50
C LYS A 142 3.34 4.81 15.69
N LYS A 143 2.02 4.80 15.89
CA LYS A 143 1.09 3.96 15.12
C LYS A 143 1.20 4.28 13.63
N GLU A 144 1.09 5.55 13.23
CA GLU A 144 1.16 5.93 11.82
C GLU A 144 2.51 5.55 11.16
N ILE A 145 3.64 5.71 11.87
CA ILE A 145 4.94 5.23 11.38
C ILE A 145 4.94 3.71 11.18
N ASN A 146 4.35 2.98 12.13
CA ASN A 146 4.26 1.53 12.07
C ASN A 146 3.34 1.07 10.92
N ASP A 147 2.22 1.73 10.71
CA ASP A 147 1.28 1.37 9.64
C ASP A 147 1.91 1.57 8.25
N VAL A 148 2.69 2.65 8.07
CA VAL A 148 3.51 2.85 6.86
C VAL A 148 4.58 1.77 6.72
N LEU A 149 5.28 1.38 7.80
CA LEU A 149 6.28 0.30 7.78
C LEU A 149 5.67 -1.05 7.41
N VAL A 150 4.55 -1.42 8.04
CA VAL A 150 3.82 -2.65 7.72
C VAL A 150 3.41 -2.63 6.26
N ALA A 151 2.96 -1.48 5.76
CA ALA A 151 2.56 -1.36 4.38
C ALA A 151 3.73 -1.47 3.39
N TYR A 152 4.87 -0.84 3.70
CA TYR A 152 6.12 -0.99 2.96
C TYR A 152 6.57 -2.46 2.91
N ASN A 153 6.64 -3.13 4.06
CA ASN A 153 7.05 -4.52 4.17
C ASN A 153 6.13 -5.45 3.37
N LYS A 154 4.81 -5.31 3.50
CA LYS A 154 3.83 -6.11 2.75
C LYS A 154 3.97 -5.95 1.23
N SER A 155 4.34 -4.75 0.76
CA SER A 155 4.62 -4.53 -0.66
C SER A 155 5.96 -5.15 -1.10
N GLN A 156 6.97 -5.13 -0.23
CA GLN A 156 8.29 -5.68 -0.51
C GLN A 156 8.31 -7.21 -0.48
N SER A 157 7.84 -7.84 0.59
CA SER A 157 7.92 -9.29 0.79
C SER A 157 6.78 -10.04 0.10
N GLY A 158 5.57 -9.46 0.06
CA GLY A 158 4.42 -10.08 -0.62
C GLY A 158 4.39 -9.80 -2.12
N TYR A 159 4.15 -8.55 -2.52
CA TYR A 159 3.82 -8.23 -3.91
C TYR A 159 5.00 -8.36 -4.87
N ILE A 160 6.18 -7.81 -4.53
CA ILE A 160 7.37 -7.85 -5.39
C ILE A 160 7.89 -9.29 -5.53
N ALA A 161 7.97 -10.03 -4.43
CA ALA A 161 8.48 -11.40 -4.48
C ALA A 161 7.52 -12.33 -5.24
N TYR A 162 6.20 -12.24 -4.98
CA TYR A 162 5.20 -13.07 -5.64
C TYR A 162 5.21 -12.92 -7.16
N ILE A 163 5.19 -11.68 -7.69
CA ILE A 163 5.16 -11.48 -9.14
C ILE A 163 6.44 -11.97 -9.80
N LYS A 164 7.58 -11.82 -9.14
CA LYS A 164 8.87 -12.32 -9.64
C LYS A 164 8.87 -13.84 -9.74
N GLU A 165 8.39 -14.54 -8.72
CA GLU A 165 8.30 -16.00 -8.73
C GLU A 165 7.30 -16.51 -9.77
N ILE A 166 6.08 -15.97 -9.77
CA ILE A 166 5.02 -16.37 -10.71
C ILE A 166 5.41 -16.11 -12.17
N THR A 167 5.95 -14.92 -12.49
CA THR A 167 6.39 -14.62 -13.86
C THR A 167 7.52 -15.53 -14.28
N SER A 168 8.48 -15.84 -13.39
CA SER A 168 9.57 -16.75 -13.70
C SER A 168 9.07 -18.15 -14.06
N ILE A 169 8.13 -18.70 -13.31
CA ILE A 169 7.55 -20.01 -13.61
C ILE A 169 6.75 -19.95 -14.91
N CYS A 170 5.88 -18.94 -15.07
CA CYS A 170 5.07 -18.77 -16.28
C CYS A 170 5.95 -18.65 -17.54
N GLU A 171 7.06 -17.92 -17.50
CA GLU A 171 8.00 -17.80 -18.61
C GLU A 171 8.67 -19.12 -18.97
N LYS A 172 9.07 -19.93 -17.98
CA LYS A 172 9.64 -21.26 -18.21
C LYS A 172 8.62 -22.17 -18.90
N ILE A 173 7.39 -22.20 -18.39
CA ILE A 173 6.30 -23.01 -18.97
C ILE A 173 5.94 -22.53 -20.38
N LYS A 174 5.89 -21.23 -20.63
CA LYS A 174 5.69 -20.68 -21.99
C LYS A 174 6.79 -21.11 -22.96
N LYS A 175 8.07 -21.15 -22.54
CA LYS A 175 9.19 -21.62 -23.37
C LYS A 175 9.09 -23.11 -23.69
N ILE A 176 8.63 -23.93 -22.73
CA ILE A 176 8.38 -25.36 -22.95
C ILE A 176 7.27 -25.53 -23.98
N LYS A 177 6.12 -24.87 -23.79
CA LYS A 177 4.98 -24.91 -24.73
C LYS A 177 5.34 -24.43 -26.14
N ALA A 178 6.23 -23.45 -26.26
CA ALA A 178 6.71 -22.97 -27.55
C ALA A 178 7.62 -24.00 -28.25
N SER A 179 8.38 -24.78 -27.49
CA SER A 179 9.27 -25.84 -28.00
C SER A 179 8.51 -27.14 -28.31
N ASP A 180 7.53 -27.48 -27.49
CA ASP A 180 6.63 -28.63 -27.67
C ASP A 180 5.17 -28.22 -27.34
N PRO A 181 4.38 -27.87 -28.37
CA PRO A 181 2.98 -27.49 -28.19
C PRO A 181 2.08 -28.62 -27.66
N SER A 182 2.52 -29.87 -27.75
CA SER A 182 1.78 -31.06 -27.29
C SER A 182 2.16 -31.53 -25.88
N ALA A 183 3.13 -30.86 -25.25
CA ALA A 183 3.60 -31.19 -23.91
C ALA A 183 2.46 -31.15 -22.89
N ASP A 184 2.39 -32.18 -22.04
CA ASP A 184 1.54 -32.18 -20.86
C ASP A 184 2.18 -31.29 -19.77
N LEU A 185 1.87 -29.99 -19.85
CA LEU A 185 2.42 -28.99 -18.94
C LEU A 185 2.02 -29.23 -17.48
N VAL A 186 0.87 -29.84 -17.21
CA VAL A 186 0.42 -30.11 -15.83
C VAL A 186 1.33 -31.14 -15.19
N SER A 187 1.58 -32.25 -15.88
CA SER A 187 2.51 -33.30 -15.41
C SER A 187 3.93 -32.76 -15.25
N ILE A 188 4.42 -31.97 -16.21
CA ILE A 188 5.76 -31.34 -16.13
C ILE A 188 5.88 -30.42 -14.90
N ILE A 189 4.87 -29.60 -14.61
CA ILE A 189 4.90 -28.73 -13.43
C ILE A 189 4.89 -29.58 -12.14
N GLN A 190 4.10 -30.65 -12.10
CA GLN A 190 4.02 -31.56 -10.95
C GLN A 190 5.33 -32.33 -10.70
N ASP A 191 6.06 -32.67 -11.76
CA ASP A 191 7.29 -33.45 -11.64
C ASP A 191 8.52 -32.56 -11.39
N GLU A 192 8.63 -31.43 -12.09
CA GLU A 192 9.86 -30.62 -12.09
C GLU A 192 9.76 -29.35 -11.24
N TYR A 193 8.55 -28.79 -11.05
CA TYR A 193 8.36 -27.46 -10.46
C TYR A 193 7.54 -27.48 -9.16
N ILE A 194 7.15 -28.65 -8.67
CA ILE A 194 6.27 -28.79 -7.49
C ILE A 194 6.85 -28.13 -6.24
N GLY A 195 8.18 -28.18 -6.05
CA GLY A 195 8.85 -27.47 -4.96
C GLY A 195 8.69 -25.95 -5.04
N SER A 196 8.73 -25.38 -6.25
CA SER A 196 8.47 -23.94 -6.46
C SER A 196 6.99 -23.61 -6.26
N ILE A 197 6.07 -24.50 -6.64
CA ILE A 197 4.63 -24.33 -6.38
C ILE A 197 4.38 -24.30 -4.87
N PHE A 198 4.89 -25.26 -4.11
CA PHE A 198 4.72 -25.26 -2.65
C PHE A 198 5.46 -24.10 -1.97
N SER A 199 6.61 -23.67 -2.49
CA SER A 199 7.26 -22.43 -2.02
C SER A 199 6.34 -21.22 -2.11
N ILE A 200 5.48 -21.15 -3.13
CA ILE A 200 4.49 -20.08 -3.26
C ILE A 200 3.28 -20.34 -2.36
N VAL A 201 2.77 -21.57 -2.33
CA VAL A 201 1.55 -21.92 -1.58
C VAL A 201 1.74 -21.81 -0.06
N ASP A 202 2.93 -22.13 0.42
CA ASP A 202 3.25 -22.17 1.84
C ASP A 202 3.76 -20.82 2.37
N ASP A 203 3.97 -19.82 1.51
CA ASP A 203 4.43 -18.49 1.92
C ASP A 203 3.26 -17.65 2.49
N PRO A 204 3.31 -17.26 3.77
CA PRO A 204 2.26 -16.45 4.39
C PRO A 204 2.04 -15.10 3.70
N ASP A 205 3.09 -14.49 3.14
CA ASP A 205 3.01 -13.18 2.50
C ASP A 205 2.24 -13.24 1.16
N TYR A 206 2.07 -14.45 0.60
CA TYR A 206 1.35 -14.67 -0.66
C TYR A 206 -0.13 -15.01 -0.45
N GLY A 207 -0.57 -15.21 0.79
CA GLY A 207 -1.93 -15.64 1.12
C GLY A 207 -3.02 -14.81 0.43
N ILE A 208 -2.86 -13.49 0.35
CA ILE A 208 -3.82 -12.57 -0.29
C ILE A 208 -4.06 -12.86 -1.79
N PHE A 209 -3.11 -13.49 -2.48
CA PHE A 209 -3.25 -13.86 -3.89
C PHE A 209 -3.87 -15.25 -4.07
N LEU A 210 -3.67 -16.13 -3.07
CA LEU A 210 -4.08 -17.52 -3.11
C LEU A 210 -5.54 -17.74 -2.68
N GLN A 211 -6.13 -16.75 -1.99
CA GLN A 211 -7.54 -16.75 -1.61
C GLN A 211 -8.49 -16.91 -2.81
N ASP A 212 -8.12 -16.40 -3.98
CA ASP A 212 -8.92 -16.53 -5.21
C ASP A 212 -9.04 -17.98 -5.71
N PHE A 213 -8.26 -18.91 -5.14
CA PHE A 213 -8.28 -20.34 -5.48
C PHE A 213 -9.05 -21.21 -4.48
N LEU A 214 -9.68 -20.58 -3.48
CA LEU A 214 -10.45 -21.25 -2.44
C LEU A 214 -11.96 -21.16 -2.73
N ASP A 215 -12.71 -22.08 -2.15
CA ASP A 215 -14.16 -22.02 -2.10
C ASP A 215 -14.63 -21.02 -1.02
N ASP A 216 -15.83 -20.47 -1.19
CA ASP A 216 -16.42 -19.48 -0.28
C ASP A 216 -16.42 -19.98 1.18
N GLY A 217 -15.75 -19.24 2.06
CA GLY A 217 -15.74 -19.48 3.52
C GLY A 217 -14.53 -20.26 4.05
N ASP A 218 -13.60 -20.67 3.18
CA ASP A 218 -12.35 -21.32 3.60
C ASP A 218 -11.15 -20.36 3.73
N ASP A 219 -11.32 -19.09 3.40
CA ASP A 219 -10.28 -18.04 3.45
C ASP A 219 -9.55 -17.96 4.80
N ASP A 220 -10.30 -17.76 5.88
CA ASP A 220 -9.73 -17.57 7.21
C ASP A 220 -8.99 -18.82 7.68
N LEU A 221 -9.55 -20.00 7.38
CA LEU A 221 -8.92 -21.27 7.73
C LEU A 221 -7.60 -21.46 6.97
N PHE A 222 -7.59 -21.15 5.68
CA PHE A 222 -6.37 -21.21 4.86
C PHE A 222 -5.31 -20.23 5.37
N LEU A 223 -5.65 -18.95 5.56
CA LEU A 223 -4.70 -17.93 6.04
C LEU A 223 -4.12 -18.28 7.42
N LEU A 224 -4.94 -18.75 8.35
CA LEU A 224 -4.47 -19.20 9.66
C LEU A 224 -3.53 -20.40 9.54
N SER A 225 -3.78 -21.29 8.58
CA SER A 225 -2.92 -22.45 8.34
C SER A 225 -1.52 -22.07 7.86
N LEU A 226 -1.34 -20.95 7.14
CA LEU A 226 -0.04 -20.51 6.60
C LEU A 226 1.01 -20.27 7.71
N HIS A 227 0.56 -19.94 8.92
CA HIS A 227 1.42 -19.70 10.08
C HIS A 227 1.73 -20.97 10.90
N LYS A 228 1.19 -22.13 10.52
CA LYS A 228 1.37 -23.40 11.23
C LYS A 228 2.46 -24.24 10.59
N LYS A 229 3.10 -25.09 11.40
CA LYS A 229 3.91 -26.20 10.88
C LYS A 229 3.01 -27.32 10.37
N SER A 230 3.51 -28.13 9.43
CA SER A 230 2.74 -29.21 8.81
C SER A 230 2.17 -30.20 9.83
N GLU A 231 2.87 -30.45 10.94
CA GLU A 231 2.38 -31.34 12.00
C GLU A 231 1.22 -30.74 12.82
N GLU A 232 1.06 -29.43 12.82
CA GLU A 232 0.06 -28.68 13.59
C GLU A 232 -1.24 -28.45 12.79
N MET A 233 -1.23 -28.77 11.50
CA MET A 233 -2.38 -28.61 10.61
C MET A 233 -3.33 -29.78 10.72
N THR A 234 -4.62 -29.44 10.73
CA THR A 234 -5.72 -30.37 10.50
C THR A 234 -5.69 -30.93 9.08
N ASP A 235 -6.36 -32.07 8.87
CA ASP A 235 -6.45 -32.68 7.54
C ASP A 235 -7.13 -31.76 6.53
N LYS A 236 -8.14 -30.98 6.97
CA LYS A 236 -8.80 -29.97 6.13
C LYS A 236 -7.82 -28.87 5.69
N GLU A 237 -6.98 -28.36 6.59
CA GLU A 237 -5.98 -27.33 6.24
C GLU A 237 -4.95 -27.85 5.23
N LYS A 238 -4.50 -29.10 5.38
CA LYS A 238 -3.61 -29.75 4.41
C LYS A 238 -4.28 -29.92 3.06
N GLU A 239 -5.55 -30.32 3.05
CA GLU A 239 -6.35 -30.44 1.83
C GLU A 239 -6.51 -29.10 1.10
N LEU A 240 -6.78 -28.02 1.84
CA LEU A 240 -6.84 -26.67 1.25
C LEU A 240 -5.53 -26.28 0.57
N ARG A 241 -4.38 -26.50 1.21
CA ARG A 241 -3.06 -26.23 0.58
C ARG A 241 -2.86 -27.03 -0.70
N LEU A 242 -3.22 -28.32 -0.69
CA LEU A 242 -3.13 -29.17 -1.88
C LEU A 242 -4.06 -28.69 -3.00
N ASN A 243 -5.25 -28.21 -2.67
CA ASN A 243 -6.20 -27.69 -3.65
C ASN A 243 -5.70 -26.39 -4.27
N VAL A 244 -5.20 -25.46 -3.45
CA VAL A 244 -4.55 -24.22 -3.92
C VAL A 244 -3.38 -24.54 -4.85
N ALA A 245 -2.53 -25.51 -4.49
CA ALA A 245 -1.42 -25.95 -5.36
C ALA A 245 -1.92 -26.49 -6.71
N LYS A 246 -2.94 -27.35 -6.71
CA LYS A 246 -3.54 -27.89 -7.96
C LYS A 246 -4.12 -26.78 -8.83
N PHE A 247 -4.85 -25.83 -8.25
CA PHE A 247 -5.39 -24.68 -8.97
C PHE A 247 -4.29 -23.81 -9.55
N LEU A 248 -3.24 -23.52 -8.78
CA LEU A 248 -2.11 -22.74 -9.24
C LEU A 248 -1.39 -23.42 -10.41
N ILE A 249 -1.15 -24.74 -10.32
CA ILE A 249 -0.58 -25.54 -11.41
C ILE A 249 -1.45 -25.43 -12.67
N TYR A 250 -2.77 -25.62 -12.53
CA TYR A 250 -3.71 -25.51 -13.64
C TYR A 250 -3.67 -24.12 -14.29
N MET A 251 -3.66 -23.06 -13.48
CA MET A 251 -3.61 -21.68 -13.95
C MET A 251 -2.31 -21.38 -14.68
N ILE A 252 -1.16 -21.79 -14.16
CA ILE A 252 0.14 -21.61 -14.81
C ILE A 252 0.20 -22.35 -16.16
N ALA A 253 -0.29 -23.59 -16.21
CA ALA A 253 -0.27 -24.41 -17.42
C ALA A 253 -1.20 -23.88 -18.53
N ASN A 254 -2.40 -23.44 -18.15
CA ASN A 254 -3.49 -23.22 -19.10
C ASN A 254 -3.89 -21.74 -19.27
N LYS A 255 -3.75 -20.94 -18.22
CA LYS A 255 -4.23 -19.55 -18.16
C LYS A 255 -3.24 -18.59 -17.48
N PRO A 256 -1.95 -18.56 -17.86
CA PRO A 256 -0.95 -17.77 -17.16
C PRO A 256 -1.23 -16.26 -17.24
N GLU A 257 -1.82 -15.76 -18.33
CA GLU A 257 -2.20 -14.36 -18.47
C GLU A 257 -3.38 -13.98 -17.56
N SER A 258 -4.32 -14.90 -17.29
CA SER A 258 -5.39 -14.67 -16.32
C SER A 258 -4.84 -14.56 -14.90
N LEU A 259 -3.87 -15.41 -14.55
CA LEU A 259 -3.19 -15.35 -13.26
C LEU A 259 -2.44 -14.03 -13.07
N ILE A 260 -1.71 -13.59 -14.10
CA ILE A 260 -1.01 -12.29 -14.09
C ILE A 260 -2.01 -11.13 -14.02
N SER A 261 -3.12 -11.19 -14.74
CA SER A 261 -4.19 -10.19 -14.71
C SER A 261 -4.71 -9.98 -13.28
N GLN A 262 -5.04 -11.07 -12.57
CA GLN A 262 -5.52 -11.02 -11.19
C GLN A 262 -4.48 -10.37 -10.27
N PHE A 263 -3.20 -10.72 -10.42
CA PHE A 263 -2.12 -10.06 -9.68
C PHE A 263 -2.07 -8.55 -9.96
N LEU A 264 -2.08 -8.13 -11.23
CA LEU A 264 -1.98 -6.71 -11.60
C LEU A 264 -3.16 -5.88 -11.07
N GLN A 265 -4.35 -6.47 -11.01
CA GLN A 265 -5.52 -5.84 -10.38
C GLN A 265 -5.31 -5.63 -8.87
N ARG A 266 -4.87 -6.68 -8.16
CA ARG A 266 -4.53 -6.59 -6.74
C ARG A 266 -3.39 -5.60 -6.48
N LEU A 267 -2.42 -5.52 -7.38
CA LEU A 267 -1.31 -4.56 -7.32
C LEU A 267 -1.81 -3.11 -7.44
N ALA A 268 -2.75 -2.85 -8.35
CA ALA A 268 -3.35 -1.52 -8.49
C ALA A 268 -4.06 -1.09 -7.21
N PHE A 269 -4.81 -2.00 -6.58
CA PHE A 269 -5.43 -1.75 -5.29
C PHE A 269 -4.40 -1.52 -4.19
N ARG A 270 -3.31 -2.29 -4.17
CA ARG A 270 -2.25 -2.16 -3.18
C ARG A 270 -1.58 -0.79 -3.20
N MET A 271 -1.35 -0.24 -4.38
CA MET A 271 -0.80 1.11 -4.52
C MET A 271 -1.73 2.18 -3.93
N GLN A 272 -3.05 2.01 -4.05
CA GLN A 272 -4.04 2.87 -3.41
C GLN A 272 -3.97 2.77 -1.88
N GLU A 273 -3.94 1.54 -1.33
CA GLU A 273 -3.79 1.33 0.12
C GLU A 273 -2.53 1.99 0.67
N ASN A 274 -1.41 1.87 -0.04
CA ASN A 274 -0.15 2.48 0.36
C ASN A 274 -0.25 4.02 0.39
N ARG A 275 -0.90 4.63 -0.61
CA ARG A 275 -1.15 6.08 -0.60
C ARG A 275 -2.03 6.51 0.58
N VAL A 276 -3.04 5.72 0.94
CA VAL A 276 -3.88 5.98 2.12
C VAL A 276 -3.03 6.00 3.38
N GLN A 277 -2.15 5.02 3.60
CA GLN A 277 -1.28 4.99 4.79
C GLN A 277 -0.37 6.23 4.89
N CYS A 278 0.22 6.65 3.76
CA CYS A 278 1.04 7.86 3.73
C CYS A 278 0.19 9.14 3.97
N LYS A 279 -1.05 9.17 3.46
CA LYS A 279 -1.98 10.29 3.67
C LYS A 279 -2.40 10.40 5.12
N GLU A 280 -2.74 9.29 5.78
CA GLU A 280 -3.12 9.24 7.19
C GLU A 280 -2.00 9.78 8.11
N PHE A 281 -0.76 9.45 7.78
CA PHE A 281 0.42 10.03 8.43
C PHE A 281 0.48 11.56 8.31
N LEU A 282 0.26 12.11 7.10
CA LEU A 282 0.27 13.57 6.87
C LEU A 282 -0.88 14.30 7.58
N VAL A 283 -2.07 13.71 7.58
CA VAL A 283 -3.23 14.24 8.31
C VAL A 283 -2.94 14.27 9.81
N THR A 284 -2.31 13.23 10.34
CA THR A 284 -1.89 13.17 11.75
C THR A 284 -0.89 14.27 12.10
N LEU A 285 0.16 14.49 11.29
CA LEU A 285 1.09 15.61 11.51
C LEU A 285 0.38 16.97 11.50
N SER A 286 -0.57 17.15 10.57
CA SER A 286 -1.37 18.36 10.48
C SER A 286 -2.30 18.57 11.69
N ALA A 287 -2.86 17.47 12.22
CA ALA A 287 -3.67 17.47 13.44
C ALA A 287 -2.85 17.84 14.68
N ILE A 288 -1.62 17.31 14.79
CA ILE A 288 -0.67 17.66 15.84
C ILE A 288 -0.32 19.16 15.77
N SER A 289 0.05 19.66 14.59
CA SER A 289 0.33 21.10 14.38
C SER A 289 -0.88 21.97 14.76
N SER A 290 -2.10 21.52 14.42
CA SER A 290 -3.34 22.22 14.77
C SER A 290 -3.58 22.30 16.27
N LYS A 291 -3.39 21.18 17.00
CA LYS A 291 -3.48 21.15 18.47
C LYS A 291 -2.46 22.09 19.11
N MET A 292 -1.23 22.10 18.60
CA MET A 292 -0.18 22.99 19.08
C MET A 292 -0.53 24.47 18.98
N GLN A 293 -1.37 24.86 18.02
CA GLN A 293 -1.71 26.25 17.79
C GLN A 293 -2.94 26.72 18.59
N GLN A 294 -3.92 25.84 18.86
CA GLN A 294 -5.21 26.24 19.46
C GLN A 294 -5.16 26.55 20.97
N ARG A 295 -4.11 26.17 21.71
CA ARG A 295 -3.90 26.47 23.15
C ARG A 295 -5.01 26.02 24.13
N SER A 296 -6.12 25.44 23.65
CA SER A 296 -7.25 25.01 24.49
C SER A 296 -7.08 23.58 25.01
N SER A 297 -7.49 23.34 26.26
CA SER A 297 -7.63 22.02 26.88
C SER A 297 -8.70 21.16 26.21
N ASP A 298 -9.75 21.80 25.65
CA ASP A 298 -10.96 21.12 25.15
C ASP A 298 -10.84 20.63 23.70
N PHE A 299 -9.68 20.86 23.07
CA PHE A 299 -9.38 20.44 21.71
C PHE A 299 -8.39 19.28 21.75
N SER A 300 -8.75 18.06 21.34
CA SER A 300 -7.81 16.93 21.30
C SER A 300 -7.21 16.73 19.91
N ILE A 301 -6.10 15.98 19.82
CA ILE A 301 -5.50 15.60 18.54
C ILE A 301 -6.49 14.76 17.73
N LYS A 302 -7.18 13.82 18.39
CA LYS A 302 -8.23 13.02 17.77
C LYS A 302 -9.34 13.88 17.14
N LYS A 303 -9.82 14.91 17.85
CA LYS A 303 -10.85 15.82 17.31
C LYS A 303 -10.34 16.63 16.12
N ALA A 304 -9.07 17.06 16.16
CA ALA A 304 -8.43 17.73 15.02
C ALA A 304 -8.32 16.80 13.81
N TYR A 305 -7.89 15.56 14.06
CA TYR A 305 -7.81 14.50 13.05
C TYR A 305 -9.17 14.22 12.43
N ASP A 306 -10.23 13.98 13.22
CA ASP A 306 -11.58 13.68 12.71
C ASP A 306 -12.13 14.78 11.80
N VAL A 307 -11.84 16.05 12.14
CA VAL A 307 -12.20 17.18 11.28
C VAL A 307 -11.39 17.15 9.99
N LEU A 308 -10.08 17.00 10.09
CA LEU A 308 -9.18 17.05 8.94
C LEU A 308 -9.33 15.85 8.01
N SER A 309 -9.63 14.65 8.52
CA SER A 309 -9.83 13.43 7.72
C SER A 309 -11.20 13.36 7.04
N SER A 310 -12.15 14.20 7.45
CA SER A 310 -13.50 14.26 6.87
C SER A 310 -13.52 14.68 5.39
N GLU A 311 -14.64 14.37 4.70
CA GLU A 311 -14.91 14.81 3.32
C GLU A 311 -14.71 16.31 3.08
N LYS A 312 -14.95 17.11 4.12
CA LYS A 312 -14.85 18.57 4.04
C LYS A 312 -13.40 19.05 3.85
N TYR A 313 -12.41 18.24 4.23
CA TYR A 313 -11.01 18.61 4.22
C TYR A 313 -10.19 17.61 3.40
N PHE A 314 -9.63 16.58 4.02
CA PHE A 314 -8.70 15.69 3.33
C PHE A 314 -9.33 14.43 2.79
N ASN A 315 -10.53 14.04 3.24
CA ASN A 315 -11.25 12.85 2.80
C ASN A 315 -10.33 11.63 2.65
N THR A 316 -9.81 11.12 3.77
CA THR A 316 -8.80 10.05 3.73
C THR A 316 -9.34 8.72 3.23
N LYS A 317 -10.66 8.52 3.27
CA LYS A 317 -11.33 7.27 2.87
C LYS A 317 -11.87 7.24 1.44
N GLU A 318 -12.36 8.37 0.90
CA GLU A 318 -13.05 8.39 -0.39
C GLU A 318 -12.34 9.19 -1.49
N GLU A 319 -11.52 10.20 -1.15
CA GLU A 319 -10.64 10.84 -2.14
C GLU A 319 -9.26 10.18 -2.15
N ILE A 320 -9.20 9.04 -2.84
CA ILE A 320 -7.97 8.59 -3.50
C ILE A 320 -8.07 9.06 -4.96
N ARG A 321 -8.18 10.38 -5.15
CA ARG A 321 -8.09 11.00 -6.47
C ARG A 321 -6.65 11.06 -6.91
#